data_AF-A0A6I2GWX1-F1
#
_entry.id   AF-A0A6I2GWX1-F1
#
_cell.length_a   1.000
_cell.length_b   1.000
_cell.length_c   1.000
_cell.angle_alpha   90.00
_cell.angle_beta   90.00
_cell.angle_gamma   90.00
#
_symmetry.space_group_name_H-M   'P 1'
#
loop_
_entity.id
_entity.type
_entity.pdbx_description
1 polymer ?
#
loop_
_entity_poly.entity_id
_entity_poly.type
_entity_poly.pdbx_seq_one_letter_code
_entity_poly.pdbx_strand_id
1 'polypeptide(L)'
;MKPALIAAALLPCLALAQTPPPAAPPAPSAQAQREHREQRLRTARVVALAEALELDSAGALKLDEALKKLDARREPLRAQVRDAAQVLERAASGDKAALGQAEGAAQKAFEARAQLAALDRELYQSLEKSLTPEKRAKLALILARRGGPAARMHGLGMHGARP
;
A
#
# COMPACT_ATOMS: atom_id res chain seq x y z
N MET A 1 83.11 27.27 -20.47
CA MET A 1 82.93 28.32 -19.44
C MET A 1 81.48 28.30 -19.00
N LYS A 2 81.18 28.12 -17.70
CA LYS A 2 79.88 28.49 -17.10
C LYS A 2 80.01 29.93 -16.59
N PRO A 3 78.95 30.76 -16.69
CA PRO A 3 78.03 30.94 -15.54
C PRO A 3 76.55 30.97 -16.00
N ALA A 4 75.65 30.23 -15.34
CA ALA A 4 74.84 30.64 -14.19
C ALA A 4 73.80 31.74 -14.51
N LEU A 5 72.50 31.39 -14.42
CA LEU A 5 71.45 32.28 -13.92
C LEU A 5 70.23 31.45 -13.49
N ILE A 6 69.70 31.86 -12.35
CA ILE A 6 68.73 31.20 -11.46
C ILE A 6 67.34 31.79 -11.70
N ALA A 7 66.29 30.96 -11.73
CA ALA A 7 64.92 31.33 -11.35
C ALA A 7 64.12 30.02 -11.16
N ALA A 8 63.99 29.48 -9.93
CA ALA A 8 63.03 29.88 -8.90
C ALA A 8 61.56 29.76 -9.35
N ALA A 9 60.99 28.56 -9.19
CA ALA A 9 59.55 28.37 -9.04
C ALA A 9 59.29 27.13 -8.16
N LEU A 10 59.23 27.38 -6.85
CA LEU A 10 58.73 26.44 -5.85
C LEU A 10 57.22 26.30 -6.04
N LEU A 11 56.78 25.20 -6.66
CA LEU A 11 55.39 24.76 -6.65
C LEU A 11 55.18 23.84 -5.43
N PRO A 12 54.40 24.24 -4.42
CA PRO A 12 54.10 23.38 -3.30
C PRO A 12 53.13 22.28 -3.73
N CYS A 13 53.50 21.04 -3.42
CA CYS A 13 52.68 19.85 -3.56
C CYS A 13 51.35 20.00 -2.81
N LEU A 14 50.27 20.35 -3.51
CA LEU A 14 48.92 20.09 -3.06
C LEU A 14 48.56 18.64 -3.40
N ALA A 15 49.10 17.72 -2.60
CA ALA A 15 48.58 16.37 -2.47
C ALA A 15 47.25 16.44 -1.71
N LEU A 16 46.18 16.83 -2.41
CA LEU A 16 44.82 16.62 -1.90
C LEU A 16 44.56 15.11 -1.94
N ALA A 17 44.67 14.49 -0.77
CA ALA A 17 44.13 13.18 -0.49
C ALA A 17 42.65 13.16 -0.91
N GLN A 18 42.37 12.54 -2.06
CA GLN A 18 41.03 12.16 -2.45
C GLN A 18 40.55 11.14 -1.43
N THR A 19 39.89 11.62 -0.39
CA THR A 19 39.07 10.77 0.47
C THR A 19 37.96 10.23 -0.44
N PRO A 20 37.86 8.90 -0.65
CA PRO A 20 36.76 8.35 -1.43
C PRO A 20 35.45 8.81 -0.77
N PRO A 21 34.45 9.24 -1.57
CA PRO A 21 33.17 9.65 -1.03
C PRO A 21 32.63 8.54 -0.13
N PRO A 22 32.03 8.88 1.04
CA PRO A 22 31.44 7.88 1.92
C PRO A 22 30.47 7.04 1.10
N ALA A 23 30.66 5.73 1.11
CA ALA A 23 29.84 4.79 0.38
C ALA A 23 28.37 5.08 0.67
N ALA A 24 27.60 5.39 -0.38
CA ALA A 24 26.17 5.63 -0.24
C ALA A 24 25.54 4.40 0.44
N PRO A 25 24.63 4.59 1.41
CA PRO A 25 23.97 3.46 2.06
C PRO A 25 23.29 2.58 1.00
N PRO A 26 23.34 1.25 1.16
CA PRO A 26 22.73 0.34 0.19
C PRO A 26 21.25 0.66 0.03
N ALA A 27 20.80 0.78 -1.22
CA ALA A 27 19.40 1.06 -1.51
C ALA A 27 18.52 -0.05 -0.89
N PRO A 28 17.41 0.30 -0.22
CA PRO A 28 16.54 -0.69 0.40
C PRO A 28 15.99 -1.65 -0.65
N SER A 29 15.93 -2.94 -0.30
CA SER A 29 15.42 -3.98 -1.19
C SER A 29 13.97 -3.69 -1.63
N ALA A 30 13.57 -4.21 -2.78
CA ALA A 30 12.19 -4.06 -3.28
C ALA A 30 11.15 -4.56 -2.26
N GLN A 31 11.50 -5.56 -1.45
CA GLN A 31 10.66 -6.07 -0.37
C GLN A 31 10.56 -5.06 0.79
N ALA A 32 11.69 -4.52 1.27
CA ALA A 32 11.68 -3.51 2.32
C ALA A 32 10.89 -2.26 1.92
N GLN A 33 10.97 -1.85 0.64
CA GLN A 33 10.18 -0.73 0.11
C GLN A 33 8.67 -1.02 0.12
N ARG A 34 8.25 -2.25 -0.20
CA ARG A 34 6.84 -2.68 -0.15
C ARG A 34 6.32 -2.67 1.28
N GLU A 35 7.06 -3.28 2.21
CA GLU A 35 6.71 -3.33 3.63
C GLU A 35 6.57 -1.92 4.22
N HIS A 36 7.51 -1.02 3.92
CA HIS A 36 7.41 0.40 4.34
C HIS A 36 6.19 1.09 3.76
N ARG A 37 5.87 0.87 2.48
CA ARG A 37 4.69 1.46 1.85
C ARG A 37 3.41 0.95 2.50
N GLU A 38 3.30 -0.35 2.75
CA GLU A 38 2.17 -0.97 3.42
C GLU A 38 1.99 -0.46 4.85
N GLN A 39 3.08 -0.34 5.60
CA GLN A 39 3.08 0.25 6.93
C GLN A 39 2.52 1.67 6.90
N ARG A 40 3.00 2.52 5.97
CA ARG A 40 2.52 3.90 5.83
C ARG A 40 1.04 3.98 5.49
N LEU A 41 0.57 3.11 4.58
CA LEU A 41 -0.84 3.06 4.19
C LEU A 41 -1.73 2.59 5.36
N ARG A 42 -1.26 1.62 6.16
CA ARG A 42 -1.95 1.19 7.37
C ARG A 42 -2.03 2.33 8.39
N THR A 43 -0.90 2.96 8.71
CA THR A 43 -0.87 4.07 9.67
C THR A 43 -1.78 5.22 9.22
N ALA A 44 -1.72 5.62 7.95
CA ALA A 44 -2.62 6.64 7.40
C ALA A 44 -4.11 6.24 7.53
N ARG A 45 -4.43 4.96 7.30
CA ARG A 45 -5.80 4.44 7.46
C ARG A 45 -6.26 4.45 8.92
N VAL A 46 -5.40 4.06 9.86
CA VAL A 46 -5.70 4.10 11.30
C VAL A 46 -5.97 5.53 11.72
N VAL A 47 -5.10 6.48 11.34
CA VAL A 47 -5.26 7.90 11.66
C VAL A 47 -6.59 8.42 11.09
N ALA A 48 -6.85 8.19 9.80
CA ALA A 48 -8.08 8.67 9.16
C ALA A 48 -9.36 8.07 9.81
N LEU A 49 -9.33 6.81 10.21
CA LEU A 49 -10.46 6.17 10.90
C LEU A 49 -10.58 6.62 12.36
N ALA A 50 -9.47 6.83 13.05
CA ALA A 50 -9.45 7.34 14.41
C ALA A 50 -10.00 8.77 14.45
N GLU A 51 -9.60 9.62 13.50
CA GLU A 51 -10.16 10.97 13.33
C GLU A 51 -11.66 10.92 13.00
N ALA A 52 -12.06 10.12 12.00
CA ALA A 52 -13.47 10.02 11.60
C ALA A 52 -14.40 9.47 12.69
N LEU A 53 -13.86 8.68 13.61
CA LEU A 53 -14.59 8.10 14.74
C LEU A 53 -14.29 8.84 16.06
N GLU A 54 -13.48 9.88 16.03
CA GLU A 54 -13.01 10.64 17.20
C GLU A 54 -12.51 9.70 18.32
N LEU A 55 -11.68 8.72 17.96
CA LEU A 55 -11.13 7.77 18.92
C LEU A 55 -10.05 8.43 19.78
N ASP A 56 -10.02 8.05 21.05
CA ASP A 56 -8.89 8.32 21.93
C ASP A 56 -7.70 7.41 21.58
N SER A 57 -6.54 7.68 22.18
CA SER A 57 -5.32 6.90 21.93
C SER A 57 -5.51 5.40 22.19
N ALA A 58 -6.29 5.04 23.21
CA ALA A 58 -6.59 3.64 23.53
C ALA A 58 -7.47 2.98 22.45
N GLY A 59 -8.49 3.68 21.95
CA GLY A 59 -9.33 3.23 20.84
C GLY A 59 -8.56 3.10 19.52
N ALA A 60 -7.66 4.05 19.23
CA ALA A 60 -6.83 4.03 18.03
C ALA A 60 -5.85 2.84 18.02
N LEU A 61 -5.27 2.48 19.16
CA LEU A 61 -4.41 1.29 19.30
C LEU A 61 -5.19 -0.02 19.06
N LYS A 62 -6.38 -0.15 19.64
CA LYS A 62 -7.26 -1.32 19.41
C LYS A 62 -7.65 -1.43 17.93
N LEU A 63 -7.91 -0.29 17.30
CA LEU A 63 -8.21 -0.23 15.86
C LEU A 63 -7.01 -0.70 15.02
N ASP A 64 -5.78 -0.26 15.33
CA ASP A 64 -4.57 -0.72 14.62
C ASP A 64 -4.36 -2.23 14.76
N GLU A 65 -4.50 -2.77 15.98
CA GLU A 65 -4.37 -4.21 16.23
C GLU A 65 -5.42 -5.02 15.45
N ALA A 66 -6.68 -4.56 15.45
CA ALA A 66 -7.75 -5.19 14.69
C ALA A 66 -7.47 -5.14 13.18
N LEU A 67 -7.05 -3.99 12.67
CA LEU A 67 -6.69 -3.83 11.26
C LEU A 67 -5.49 -4.69 10.86
N LYS A 68 -4.47 -4.81 11.72
CA LYS A 68 -3.28 -5.64 11.45
C LYS A 68 -3.64 -7.12 11.28
N LYS A 69 -4.46 -7.66 12.18
CA LYS A 69 -4.93 -9.06 12.11
C LYS A 69 -5.75 -9.31 10.85
N LEU A 70 -6.63 -8.38 10.50
CA LEU A 70 -7.48 -8.51 9.33
C LEU A 70 -6.72 -8.31 8.02
N ASP A 71 -5.81 -7.33 7.93
CA ASP A 71 -5.05 -7.09 6.69
C ASP A 71 -4.21 -8.31 6.30
N ALA A 72 -3.66 -9.06 7.28
CA ALA A 72 -2.98 -10.34 7.03
C ALA A 72 -3.90 -11.38 6.36
N ARG A 73 -5.19 -11.41 6.74
CA ARG A 73 -6.19 -12.31 6.12
C ARG A 73 -6.75 -11.77 4.80
N ARG A 74 -6.70 -10.45 4.58
CA ARG A 74 -7.22 -9.81 3.36
C ARG A 74 -6.25 -9.91 2.19
N GLU A 75 -4.95 -10.00 2.45
CA GLU A 75 -3.92 -10.10 1.41
C GLU A 75 -4.19 -11.26 0.43
N PRO A 76 -4.33 -12.53 0.88
CA PRO A 76 -4.54 -13.65 -0.04
C PRO A 76 -5.88 -13.54 -0.77
N LEU A 77 -6.91 -12.98 -0.13
CA LEU A 77 -8.22 -12.78 -0.77
C LEU A 77 -8.16 -11.71 -1.87
N ARG A 78 -7.41 -10.64 -1.65
CA ARG A 78 -7.19 -9.62 -2.69
C ARG A 78 -6.39 -10.20 -3.85
N ALA A 79 -5.40 -11.05 -3.58
CA ALA A 79 -4.68 -11.77 -4.63
C ALA A 79 -5.64 -12.63 -5.47
N GLN A 80 -6.47 -13.45 -4.83
CA GLN A 80 -7.48 -14.26 -5.51
C GLN A 80 -8.44 -13.43 -6.39
N VAL A 81 -8.91 -12.29 -5.89
CA VAL A 81 -9.77 -11.39 -6.68
C VAL A 81 -9.01 -10.81 -7.89
N ARG A 82 -7.74 -10.43 -7.73
CA ARG A 82 -6.92 -9.90 -8.83
C ARG A 82 -6.67 -10.97 -9.90
N ASP A 83 -6.29 -12.17 -9.48
CA ASP A 83 -5.98 -13.28 -10.40
C ASP A 83 -7.23 -13.69 -11.18
N ALA A 84 -8.38 -13.78 -10.51
CA ALA A 84 -9.66 -14.02 -11.15
C ALA A 84 -10.04 -12.89 -12.13
N ALA A 85 -9.82 -11.63 -11.76
CA ALA A 85 -10.08 -10.50 -12.66
C ALA A 85 -9.23 -10.56 -13.94
N GLN A 86 -7.95 -10.93 -13.84
CA GLN A 86 -7.08 -11.08 -15.02
C GLN A 86 -7.56 -12.19 -15.97
N VAL A 87 -8.11 -13.29 -15.44
CA VAL A 87 -8.71 -14.34 -16.27
C VAL A 87 -9.96 -13.82 -16.97
N LEU A 88 -10.83 -13.13 -16.23
CA LEU A 88 -12.06 -12.55 -16.77
C LEU A 88 -11.79 -11.47 -17.83
N GLU A 89 -10.79 -10.62 -17.62
CA GLU A 89 -10.37 -9.61 -18.61
C GLU A 89 -9.86 -10.25 -19.90
N ARG A 90 -9.03 -11.30 -19.80
CA ARG A 90 -8.56 -12.06 -20.97
C ARG A 90 -9.70 -12.77 -21.69
N ALA A 91 -10.60 -13.41 -20.95
CA ALA A 91 -11.79 -14.04 -21.52
C ALA A 91 -12.68 -13.02 -22.25
N ALA A 92 -12.88 -11.83 -21.65
CA ALA A 92 -13.62 -10.73 -22.26
C ALA A 92 -12.95 -10.19 -23.54
N SER A 93 -11.62 -10.24 -23.63
CA SER A 93 -10.87 -9.91 -24.85
C SER A 93 -10.89 -11.01 -25.93
N GLY A 94 -11.56 -12.14 -25.68
CA GLY A 94 -11.70 -13.24 -26.65
C GLY A 94 -10.62 -14.32 -26.59
N ASP A 95 -9.80 -14.35 -25.54
CA ASP A 95 -8.83 -15.45 -25.33
C ASP A 95 -9.58 -16.77 -25.06
N LYS A 96 -9.50 -17.70 -26.01
CA LYS A 96 -10.17 -19.01 -25.95
C LYS A 96 -9.69 -19.87 -24.79
N ALA A 97 -8.43 -19.74 -24.36
CA ALA A 97 -7.91 -20.48 -23.21
C ALA A 97 -8.49 -19.92 -21.90
N ALA A 98 -8.65 -18.60 -21.81
CA ALA A 98 -9.27 -17.94 -20.66
C ALA A 98 -10.79 -18.13 -20.62
N LEU A 99 -11.47 -18.24 -21.77
CA LEU A 99 -12.91 -18.47 -21.86
C LEU A 99 -13.34 -19.75 -21.13
N GLY A 100 -12.59 -20.85 -21.26
CA GLY A 100 -12.85 -22.10 -20.53
C GLY A 100 -12.66 -21.99 -19.00
N GLN A 101 -12.02 -20.93 -18.53
CA GLN A 101 -11.76 -20.67 -17.11
C GLN A 101 -12.63 -19.54 -16.54
N ALA A 102 -13.41 -18.84 -17.38
CA ALA A 102 -14.11 -17.62 -17.02
C ALA A 102 -15.15 -17.84 -15.92
N GLU A 103 -15.96 -18.90 -16.02
CA GLU A 103 -16.98 -19.21 -15.01
C GLU A 103 -16.36 -19.52 -13.64
N GLY A 104 -15.31 -20.35 -13.62
CA GLY A 104 -14.58 -20.68 -12.40
C GLY A 104 -13.89 -19.45 -11.79
N ALA A 105 -13.35 -18.55 -12.61
CA ALA A 105 -12.78 -17.30 -12.16
C ALA A 105 -13.85 -16.36 -11.58
N ALA A 106 -15.03 -16.25 -12.21
CA ALA A 106 -16.14 -15.46 -11.70
C ALA A 106 -16.57 -15.96 -10.31
N GLN A 107 -16.74 -17.27 -10.14
CA GLN A 107 -17.13 -17.87 -8.87
C GLN A 107 -16.10 -17.57 -7.77
N LYS A 108 -14.80 -17.79 -8.05
CA LYS A 108 -13.72 -17.45 -7.10
C LYS A 108 -13.72 -15.97 -6.71
N ALA A 109 -13.94 -15.07 -7.66
CA ALA A 109 -14.02 -13.65 -7.40
C ALA A 109 -15.20 -13.30 -6.47
N PHE A 110 -16.35 -13.93 -6.64
CA PHE A 110 -17.51 -13.71 -5.76
C PHE A 110 -17.29 -14.25 -4.35
N GLU A 111 -16.73 -15.44 -4.22
CA GLU A 111 -16.42 -16.05 -2.93
C GLU A 111 -15.39 -15.23 -2.16
N ALA A 112 -14.29 -14.84 -2.80
CA ALA A 112 -13.26 -14.02 -2.16
C ALA A 112 -13.83 -12.65 -1.73
N ARG A 113 -14.74 -12.05 -2.51
CA ARG A 113 -15.45 -10.82 -2.11
C ARG A 113 -16.39 -11.04 -0.93
N ALA A 114 -17.10 -12.16 -0.87
CA ALA A 114 -17.94 -12.50 0.27
C ALA A 114 -17.11 -12.67 1.55
N GLN A 115 -15.95 -13.31 1.46
CA GLN A 115 -15.00 -13.45 2.57
C GLN A 115 -14.42 -12.10 3.01
N LEU A 116 -14.07 -11.21 2.06
CA LEU A 116 -13.66 -9.84 2.39
C LEU A 116 -14.75 -9.07 3.14
N ALA A 117 -16.01 -9.21 2.75
CA ALA A 117 -17.13 -8.59 3.43
C ALA A 117 -17.38 -9.20 4.82
N ALA A 118 -17.11 -10.49 5.01
CA ALA A 118 -17.16 -11.14 6.33
C ALA A 118 -16.09 -10.56 7.27
N LEU A 119 -14.86 -10.34 6.77
CA LEU A 119 -13.79 -9.69 7.54
C LEU A 119 -14.15 -8.25 7.96
N ASP A 120 -14.87 -7.51 7.13
CA ASP A 120 -15.36 -6.17 7.49
C ASP A 120 -16.40 -6.24 8.63
N ARG A 121 -17.25 -7.29 8.68
CA ARG A 121 -18.16 -7.52 9.81
C ARG A 121 -17.41 -7.92 11.08
N GLU A 122 -16.37 -8.75 10.97
CA GLU A 122 -15.52 -9.10 12.11
C GLU A 122 -14.84 -7.84 12.71
N LEU A 123 -14.36 -6.91 11.87
CA LEU A 123 -13.82 -5.63 12.35
C LEU A 123 -14.85 -4.85 13.18
N TYR A 124 -16.06 -4.73 12.65
CA TYR A 124 -17.15 -4.04 13.33
C TYR A 124 -17.47 -4.67 14.68
N GLN A 125 -17.55 -5.99 14.75
CA GLN A 125 -17.79 -6.74 15.99
C GLN A 125 -16.63 -6.62 16.98
N SER A 126 -15.39 -6.59 16.50
CA SER A 126 -14.20 -6.46 17.36
C SER A 126 -14.17 -5.14 18.14
N LEU A 127 -14.79 -4.09 17.58
CA LEU A 127 -14.82 -2.75 18.16
C LEU A 127 -16.15 -2.45 18.89
N GLU A 128 -17.11 -3.38 18.87
CA GLU A 128 -18.46 -3.19 19.42
C GLU A 128 -18.46 -2.75 20.89
N LYS A 129 -17.60 -3.35 21.71
CA LYS A 129 -17.53 -3.07 23.16
C LYS A 129 -16.76 -1.78 23.49
N SER A 130 -15.98 -1.26 22.55
CA SER A 130 -15.13 -0.08 22.76
C SER A 130 -15.70 1.21 22.17
N LEU A 131 -16.75 1.11 21.34
CA LEU A 131 -17.33 2.25 20.63
C LEU A 131 -18.74 2.56 21.15
N THR A 132 -19.06 3.86 21.25
CA THR A 132 -20.44 4.30 21.49
C THR A 132 -21.34 3.91 20.29
N PRO A 133 -22.67 3.78 20.48
CA PRO A 133 -23.59 3.44 19.39
C PRO A 133 -23.47 4.37 18.16
N GLU A 134 -23.24 5.66 18.38
CA GLU A 134 -23.03 6.64 17.30
C GLU A 134 -21.74 6.36 16.51
N LYS A 135 -20.61 6.13 17.21
CA LYS A 135 -19.33 5.79 16.57
C LYS A 135 -19.41 4.45 15.82
N ARG A 136 -20.17 3.49 16.34
CA ARG A 136 -20.46 2.24 15.62
C ARG A 136 -21.21 2.50 14.31
N ALA A 137 -22.25 3.34 14.32
CA ALA A 137 -22.98 3.69 13.10
C ALA A 137 -22.06 4.37 12.07
N LYS A 138 -21.21 5.31 12.50
CA LYS A 138 -20.18 5.94 11.65
C LYS A 138 -19.23 4.90 11.04
N LEU A 139 -18.74 3.95 11.84
CA LEU A 139 -17.89 2.85 11.38
C LEU A 139 -18.60 1.99 10.32
N ALA A 140 -19.86 1.61 10.55
CA ALA A 140 -20.63 0.82 9.60
C ALA A 140 -20.79 1.53 8.24
N LEU A 141 -21.04 2.84 8.23
CA LEU A 141 -21.12 3.64 7.01
C LEU A 141 -19.79 3.68 6.25
N ILE A 142 -18.67 3.86 6.96
CA ILE A 142 -17.33 3.88 6.34
C ILE A 142 -17.02 2.51 5.71
N LEU A 143 -17.34 1.41 6.39
CA LEU A 143 -17.12 0.05 5.88
C LEU A 143 -18.02 -0.27 4.68
N ALA A 144 -19.30 0.11 4.73
CA ALA A 144 -20.24 -0.07 3.62
C ALA A 144 -19.79 0.69 2.35
N ARG A 145 -19.30 1.93 2.51
CA ARG A 145 -18.79 2.72 1.38
C ARG A 145 -17.61 2.03 0.69
N ARG A 146 -16.74 1.35 1.44
CA ARG A 146 -15.54 0.67 0.91
C ARG A 146 -15.87 -0.56 0.05
N GLY A 147 -17.00 -1.23 0.30
CA GLY A 147 -17.45 -2.40 -0.47
C GLY A 147 -18.38 -2.08 -1.65
N GLY A 148 -18.97 -0.88 -1.66
CA GLY A 148 -19.98 -0.47 -2.61
C GLY A 148 -19.45 -0.28 -4.05
N PRO A 149 -20.32 -0.36 -5.07
CA PRO A 149 -19.98 -0.02 -6.45
C PRO A 149 -19.42 1.40 -6.60
N ALA A 150 -19.88 2.35 -5.77
CA ALA A 150 -19.45 3.75 -5.79
C ALA A 150 -17.95 3.94 -5.46
N ALA A 151 -17.38 3.16 -4.54
CA ALA A 151 -15.94 3.20 -4.27
C ALA A 151 -15.10 2.61 -5.42
N ARG A 152 -15.68 1.73 -6.24
CA ARG A 152 -15.01 1.14 -7.41
C ARG A 152 -15.02 2.09 -8.62
N MET A 153 -16.05 2.91 -8.77
CA MET A 153 -16.12 3.91 -9.84
C MET A 153 -15.14 5.07 -9.63
N HIS A 154 -14.86 5.46 -8.38
CA HIS A 154 -13.85 6.50 -8.09
C HIS A 154 -12.40 6.08 -8.42
N GLY A 155 -12.13 4.77 -8.57
CA GLY A 155 -10.81 4.27 -9.00
C GLY A 155 -10.61 4.17 -10.51
N LEU A 156 -11.68 4.26 -11.30
CA LEU A 156 -11.69 4.05 -12.76
C LEU A 156 -11.89 5.36 -13.57
N GLY A 157 -12.05 6.51 -12.91
CA GLY A 157 -12.52 7.74 -13.55
C GLY A 157 -11.57 8.95 -13.60
N MET A 158 -10.30 8.85 -13.20
CA MET A 158 -9.44 10.04 -13.04
C MET A 158 -8.04 9.92 -13.65
N HIS A 159 -7.88 9.27 -14.81
CA HIS A 159 -6.61 9.26 -15.57
C HIS A 159 -6.74 9.56 -17.08
N GLY A 160 -7.86 10.14 -17.52
CA GLY A 160 -8.06 10.49 -18.93
C GLY A 160 -8.74 11.83 -19.08
N ALA A 161 -8.01 12.92 -18.86
CA ALA A 161 -8.22 14.23 -19.50
C ALA A 161 -7.30 15.26 -18.82
N ARG A 162 -6.12 15.48 -19.37
CA ARG A 162 -5.54 16.81 -19.37
C ARG A 162 -5.23 17.19 -20.82
N PRO A 163 -5.63 18.40 -21.24
CA PRO A 163 -5.40 18.89 -22.60
C PRO A 163 -3.90 19.05 -22.88
#